data_AF-A0A497T8G4-F1
#
_entry.id   AF-A0A497T8G4-F1
#
_cell.length_a   1.000
_cell.length_b   1.000
_cell.length_c   1.000
_cell.angle_alpha   90.00
_cell.angle_beta   90.00
_cell.angle_gamma   90.00
#
_symmetry.space_group_name_H-M   'P 1'
#
loop_
_entity.id
_entity.type
_entity.pdbx_description
1 polymer ?
#
loop_
_entity_poly.entity_id
_entity_poly.type
_entity_poly.pdbx_seq_one_letter_code
_entity_poly.pdbx_strand_id
1 'polypeptide(L)'
;PDGESVTCNGTYKPGERIEICNNNLDDDCDGDIDEFIEIVDGKEKIACGYEQGMTKSCGSNIGECKSGIMTCYSKVCIGDYGWGPCEGKVGPKEEVCNGKDDDCDGIIDDVNGGNSIEESRCACFNGESYPGYKTEICNDIDDDCDGEIDEGISCCSEGTQRPCGSDIGECRPGVQTCRNGEWGPCEGGVQPRNEICYDNKDNDCDGEVDEQCTPEITCYNGIQDLNEDGIDCGGPCEKECEVKITLPWILIATGSIILIVVISYLLMQRIR
;
A
#
# COMPACT_ATOMS: atom_id res chain seq x y z
N PRO A 1 -2.59 -16.51 -36.68
CA PRO A 1 -2.63 -15.20 -36.00
C PRO A 1 -4.08 -14.75 -35.82
N ASP A 2 -4.48 -14.80 -34.56
CA ASP A 2 -5.62 -14.19 -33.88
C ASP A 2 -5.82 -12.68 -34.17
N GLY A 3 -4.81 -11.99 -34.70
CA GLY A 3 -5.00 -10.68 -35.36
C GLY A 3 -5.23 -9.49 -34.42
N GLU A 4 -5.10 -9.70 -33.10
CA GLU A 4 -5.23 -8.66 -32.08
C GLU A 4 -3.89 -8.27 -31.43
N SER A 5 -2.80 -9.03 -31.66
CA SER A 5 -1.49 -8.87 -31.02
C SER A 5 -0.29 -8.74 -31.98
N VAL A 6 -0.52 -8.50 -33.28
CA VAL A 6 0.52 -8.68 -34.32
C VAL A 6 0.53 -7.52 -35.33
N THR A 7 1.66 -6.83 -35.54
CA THR A 7 1.80 -5.73 -36.54
C THR A 7 2.29 -6.20 -37.92
N CYS A 8 2.43 -7.51 -38.09
CA CYS A 8 3.12 -8.17 -39.20
C CYS A 8 2.39 -8.11 -40.54
N ASN A 9 2.77 -7.14 -41.37
CA ASN A 9 2.25 -6.98 -42.73
C ASN A 9 3.23 -7.54 -43.78
N GLY A 10 3.42 -8.87 -43.79
CA GLY A 10 3.93 -9.71 -44.91
C GLY A 10 5.24 -9.34 -45.63
N THR A 11 5.99 -8.33 -45.19
CA THR A 11 7.11 -7.72 -45.94
C THR A 11 8.49 -8.11 -45.42
N TYR A 12 8.56 -8.73 -44.24
CA TYR A 12 9.79 -9.11 -43.53
C TYR A 12 9.63 -10.55 -43.02
N LYS A 13 10.75 -11.25 -42.82
CA LYS A 13 10.74 -12.58 -42.19
C LYS A 13 10.57 -12.45 -40.66
N PRO A 14 9.97 -13.45 -39.99
CA PRO A 14 10.00 -13.58 -38.54
C PRO A 14 11.41 -13.38 -37.96
N GLY A 15 11.56 -12.52 -36.94
CA GLY A 15 12.83 -12.21 -36.27
C GLY A 15 13.81 -11.35 -37.08
N GLU A 16 13.37 -10.72 -38.18
CA GLU A 16 14.23 -9.87 -39.03
C GLU A 16 14.27 -8.39 -38.56
N ARG A 17 13.38 -8.02 -37.64
CA ARG A 17 13.32 -6.69 -37.02
C ARG A 17 13.56 -6.82 -35.53
N ILE A 18 13.80 -5.68 -34.89
CA ILE A 18 13.87 -5.58 -33.44
C ILE A 18 12.51 -5.17 -32.88
N GLU A 19 12.08 -5.84 -31.83
CA GLU A 19 10.88 -5.58 -31.05
C GLU A 19 10.82 -4.13 -30.54
N ILE A 20 9.61 -3.55 -30.57
CA ILE A 20 9.36 -2.24 -29.95
C ILE A 20 8.83 -2.49 -28.54
N CYS A 21 9.75 -2.46 -27.60
CA CYS A 21 9.49 -2.83 -26.22
C CYS A 21 8.34 -2.09 -25.52
N ASN A 22 7.57 -2.87 -24.75
CA ASN A 22 6.43 -2.48 -23.91
C ASN A 22 5.24 -1.95 -24.72
N ASN A 23 5.05 -2.45 -25.94
CA ASN A 23 3.84 -2.17 -26.71
C ASN A 23 2.86 -3.36 -26.72
N ASN A 24 3.25 -4.50 -26.15
CA ASN A 24 2.47 -5.73 -26.08
C ASN A 24 2.03 -6.24 -27.46
N LEU A 25 2.87 -6.01 -28.47
CA LEU A 25 2.73 -6.49 -29.84
C LEU A 25 3.94 -7.34 -30.18
N ASP A 26 3.73 -8.30 -31.05
CA ASP A 26 4.77 -9.04 -31.76
C ASP A 26 5.11 -8.24 -33.03
N ASP A 27 6.19 -7.45 -32.96
CA ASP A 27 6.62 -6.53 -34.01
C ASP A 27 7.60 -7.16 -35.01
N ASP A 28 8.30 -8.21 -34.59
CA ASP A 28 9.27 -8.93 -35.38
C ASP A 28 8.71 -10.22 -36.01
N CYS A 29 7.50 -10.62 -35.61
CA CYS A 29 6.70 -11.70 -36.15
C CYS A 29 7.21 -13.11 -35.84
N ASP A 30 8.04 -13.27 -34.80
CA ASP A 30 8.60 -14.57 -34.42
C ASP A 30 7.70 -15.39 -33.48
N GLY A 31 6.68 -14.74 -32.93
CA GLY A 31 5.66 -15.34 -32.07
C GLY A 31 5.84 -15.09 -30.58
N ASP A 32 6.92 -14.41 -30.19
CA ASP A 32 7.15 -13.93 -28.83
C ASP A 32 6.89 -12.41 -28.76
N ILE A 33 6.11 -11.96 -27.77
CA ILE A 33 5.77 -10.54 -27.58
C ILE A 33 6.82 -9.91 -26.66
N ASP A 34 7.35 -8.74 -27.02
CA ASP A 34 8.29 -7.96 -26.20
C ASP A 34 9.50 -8.78 -25.72
N GLU A 35 10.08 -9.61 -26.59
CA GLU A 35 11.14 -10.54 -26.18
C GLU A 35 12.51 -9.90 -25.91
N PHE A 36 13.34 -10.61 -25.13
CA PHE A 36 14.56 -10.04 -24.55
C PHE A 36 15.78 -10.15 -25.46
N ILE A 37 15.89 -11.26 -26.18
CA ILE A 37 17.06 -11.59 -27.00
C ILE A 37 16.59 -12.16 -28.33
N GLU A 38 16.80 -11.38 -29.37
CA GLU A 38 16.50 -11.79 -30.73
C GLU A 38 17.75 -12.28 -31.46
N ILE A 39 17.54 -13.09 -32.49
CA ILE A 39 18.59 -13.54 -33.39
C ILE A 39 18.55 -12.74 -34.70
N VAL A 40 19.14 -11.55 -34.68
CA VAL A 40 19.30 -10.74 -35.89
C VAL A 40 20.60 -11.12 -36.61
N ASP A 41 20.49 -11.58 -37.85
CA ASP A 41 21.62 -12.04 -38.68
C ASP A 41 22.46 -13.18 -38.04
N GLY A 42 21.82 -14.05 -37.26
CA GLY A 42 22.49 -15.18 -36.60
C GLY A 42 23.30 -14.80 -35.36
N LYS A 43 23.05 -13.62 -34.78
CA LYS A 43 23.65 -13.17 -33.52
C LYS A 43 22.56 -12.76 -32.53
N GLU A 44 22.72 -13.20 -31.29
CA GLU A 44 21.94 -12.70 -30.15
C GLU A 44 22.13 -11.18 -30.02
N LYS A 45 21.05 -10.43 -30.11
CA LYS A 45 20.97 -9.00 -29.80
C LYS A 45 19.94 -8.79 -28.72
N ILE A 46 20.22 -7.85 -27.83
CA ILE A 46 19.23 -7.42 -26.83
C ILE A 46 18.18 -6.60 -27.56
N ALA A 47 16.95 -7.09 -27.57
CA ALA A 47 15.79 -6.41 -28.13
C ALA A 47 15.16 -5.52 -27.06
N CYS A 48 14.67 -6.13 -25.98
CA CYS A 48 14.10 -5.42 -24.84
C CYS A 48 14.92 -5.51 -23.56
N GLY A 49 15.81 -4.52 -23.37
CA GLY A 49 16.64 -4.37 -22.18
C GLY A 49 17.75 -3.34 -22.34
N TYR A 50 18.60 -3.23 -21.31
CA TYR A 50 19.75 -2.33 -21.28
C TYR A 50 21.04 -3.12 -21.10
N GLU A 51 22.09 -2.70 -21.81
CA GLU A 51 23.43 -3.29 -21.67
C GLU A 51 24.13 -2.82 -20.39
N GLN A 52 25.09 -3.63 -19.93
CA GLN A 52 25.95 -3.29 -18.80
C GLN A 52 26.60 -1.91 -18.97
N GLY A 53 26.51 -1.09 -17.93
CA GLY A 53 27.07 0.27 -17.90
C GLY A 53 26.16 1.35 -18.48
N MET A 54 25.03 0.99 -19.08
CA MET A 54 24.00 1.96 -19.45
C MET A 54 23.33 2.55 -18.21
N THR A 55 22.78 3.75 -18.35
CA THR A 55 22.16 4.51 -17.27
C THR A 55 20.73 4.89 -17.61
N LYS A 56 19.83 4.86 -16.62
CA LYS A 56 18.49 5.48 -16.70
C LYS A 56 18.25 6.40 -15.51
N SER A 57 17.32 7.34 -15.66
CA SER A 57 16.86 8.21 -14.58
C SER A 57 16.01 7.43 -13.58
N CYS A 58 15.96 7.91 -12.34
CA CYS A 58 15.16 7.31 -11.27
C CYS A 58 14.72 8.37 -10.25
N GLY A 59 13.60 8.13 -9.56
CA GLY A 59 12.95 9.16 -8.74
C GLY A 59 12.23 10.22 -9.58
N SER A 60 11.74 11.28 -8.92
CA SER A 60 11.01 12.40 -9.54
C SER A 60 11.75 13.73 -9.31
N ASN A 61 11.42 14.76 -10.09
CA ASN A 61 11.76 16.16 -9.81
C ASN A 61 10.48 16.95 -9.48
N ILE A 62 9.58 16.30 -8.75
CA ILE A 62 8.32 16.86 -8.26
C ILE A 62 8.59 17.39 -6.85
N GLY A 63 8.06 18.56 -6.52
CA GLY A 63 8.31 19.21 -5.24
C GLY A 63 9.78 19.37 -4.89
N GLU A 64 10.13 19.01 -3.66
CA GLU A 64 11.51 19.04 -3.14
C GLU A 64 12.34 17.81 -3.56
N CYS A 65 11.75 16.85 -4.27
CA CYS A 65 12.47 15.67 -4.76
C CYS A 65 13.45 16.01 -5.88
N LYS A 66 14.48 15.15 -5.96
CA LYS A 66 15.46 15.19 -7.04
C LYS A 66 15.62 13.82 -7.64
N SER A 67 15.54 13.76 -8.96
CA SER A 67 15.83 12.55 -9.69
C SER A 67 17.32 12.22 -9.58
N GLY A 68 17.62 10.93 -9.49
CA GLY A 68 18.96 10.38 -9.55
C GLY A 68 19.21 9.62 -10.85
N ILE A 69 20.35 8.93 -10.88
CA ILE A 69 20.75 8.05 -11.98
C ILE A 69 21.01 6.66 -11.41
N MET A 70 20.48 5.64 -12.08
CA MET A 70 20.85 4.25 -11.83
C MET A 70 21.67 3.69 -12.99
N THR A 71 22.61 2.80 -12.67
CA THR A 71 23.51 2.17 -13.64
C THR A 71 23.23 0.67 -13.73
N CYS A 72 23.19 0.13 -14.95
CA CYS A 72 23.03 -1.30 -15.19
C CYS A 72 24.33 -2.03 -14.81
N TYR A 73 24.31 -2.85 -13.76
CA TYR A 73 25.48 -3.64 -13.34
C TYR A 73 25.47 -5.07 -13.86
N SER A 74 24.29 -5.59 -14.21
CA SER A 74 24.14 -6.87 -14.88
C SER A 74 24.57 -6.78 -16.35
N LYS A 75 24.79 -7.94 -16.98
CA LYS A 75 25.02 -8.01 -18.44
C LYS A 75 23.84 -7.43 -19.22
N VAL A 76 22.63 -7.65 -18.70
CA VAL A 76 21.36 -7.15 -19.23
C VAL A 76 20.51 -6.68 -18.05
N CYS A 77 19.84 -5.52 -18.19
CA CYS A 77 18.88 -5.00 -17.22
C CYS A 77 17.48 -4.86 -17.86
N ILE A 78 16.44 -5.26 -17.12
CA ILE A 78 15.04 -5.35 -17.61
C ILE A 78 14.13 -4.90 -16.47
N GLY A 79 13.20 -3.99 -16.73
CA GLY A 79 12.41 -3.36 -15.67
C GLY A 79 13.33 -2.80 -14.59
N ASP A 80 13.21 -3.33 -13.36
CA ASP A 80 14.06 -3.00 -12.22
C ASP A 80 15.17 -4.02 -11.94
N TYR A 81 15.17 -5.17 -12.63
CA TYR A 81 16.20 -6.18 -12.48
C TYR A 81 17.54 -5.71 -13.07
N GLY A 82 18.62 -5.92 -12.32
CA GLY A 82 20.01 -5.67 -12.74
C GLY A 82 20.50 -4.23 -12.58
N TRP A 83 19.62 -3.31 -12.21
CA TRP A 83 19.96 -1.93 -11.92
C TRP A 83 20.61 -1.78 -10.54
N GLY A 84 21.58 -0.88 -10.45
CA GLY A 84 22.16 -0.42 -9.20
C GLY A 84 21.26 0.52 -8.40
N PRO A 85 21.72 1.00 -7.22
CA PRO A 85 21.01 2.02 -6.47
C PRO A 85 20.83 3.29 -7.32
N CYS A 86 19.77 4.04 -6.99
CA CYS A 86 19.53 5.34 -7.56
C CYS A 86 20.44 6.38 -6.89
N GLU A 87 21.54 6.72 -7.54
CA GLU A 87 22.54 7.64 -7.00
C GLU A 87 22.10 9.09 -7.21
N GLY A 88 22.28 9.91 -6.17
CA GLY A 88 21.97 11.35 -6.21
C GLY A 88 20.49 11.71 -6.05
N LYS A 89 19.60 10.73 -5.78
CA LYS A 89 18.19 11.03 -5.53
C LYS A 89 17.98 11.72 -4.18
N VAL A 90 17.02 12.63 -4.14
CA VAL A 90 16.34 13.06 -2.91
C VAL A 90 14.92 12.51 -3.04
N GLY A 91 14.55 11.62 -2.11
CA GLY A 91 13.24 10.97 -2.10
C GLY A 91 12.21 11.73 -1.27
N PRO A 92 10.97 11.24 -1.27
CA PRO A 92 9.86 11.84 -0.55
C PRO A 92 10.09 11.81 0.95
N LYS A 93 9.59 12.83 1.65
CA LYS A 93 9.60 12.96 3.11
C LYS A 93 8.15 13.02 3.61
N GLU A 94 7.98 13.01 4.92
CA GLU A 94 6.68 13.28 5.53
C GLU A 94 6.27 14.72 5.21
N GLU A 95 5.03 14.88 4.76
CA GLU A 95 4.47 16.16 4.40
C GLU A 95 4.27 17.03 5.65
N VAL A 96 4.64 18.31 5.56
CA VAL A 96 4.44 19.29 6.62
C VAL A 96 3.98 20.59 5.99
N CYS A 97 3.15 21.36 6.68
CA CYS A 97 2.68 22.65 6.18
C CYS A 97 3.84 23.66 6.13
N ASN A 98 4.52 23.78 4.99
CA ASN A 98 5.66 24.68 4.83
C ASN A 98 5.68 25.40 3.46
N GLY A 99 4.61 25.27 2.67
CA GLY A 99 4.49 25.83 1.34
C GLY A 99 5.21 25.02 0.27
N LYS A 100 5.49 23.74 0.52
CA LYS A 100 6.22 22.87 -0.42
C LYS A 100 5.52 21.52 -0.55
N ASP A 101 6.08 20.72 -1.44
CA ASP A 101 5.65 19.36 -1.75
C ASP A 101 6.82 18.48 -1.31
N ASP A 102 6.75 17.98 -0.08
CA ASP A 102 7.81 17.26 0.61
C ASP A 102 7.79 15.76 0.31
N ASP A 103 6.61 15.21 0.06
CA ASP A 103 6.35 13.82 -0.29
C ASP A 103 6.32 13.56 -1.81
N CYS A 104 6.48 14.61 -2.61
CA CYS A 104 6.73 14.57 -4.04
C CYS A 104 5.62 13.92 -4.87
N ASP A 105 4.39 13.97 -4.39
CA ASP A 105 3.20 13.47 -5.08
C ASP A 105 2.63 14.48 -6.10
N GLY A 106 3.07 15.75 -6.01
CA GLY A 106 2.68 16.85 -6.89
C GLY A 106 1.63 17.78 -6.30
N ILE A 107 1.23 17.57 -5.06
CA ILE A 107 0.34 18.42 -4.27
C ILE A 107 1.20 19.11 -3.21
N ILE A 108 0.96 20.40 -3.01
CA ILE A 108 1.68 21.18 -1.99
C ILE A 108 0.91 21.07 -0.68
N ASP A 109 1.61 20.70 0.38
CA ASP A 109 1.14 20.61 1.76
C ASP A 109 -0.19 19.83 1.95
N ASP A 110 -0.31 18.66 1.32
CA ASP A 110 -1.41 17.71 1.56
C ASP A 110 -1.20 16.89 2.85
N VAL A 111 -0.93 17.58 3.96
CA VAL A 111 -0.59 16.94 5.24
C VAL A 111 -1.58 15.81 5.60
N ASN A 112 -1.05 14.61 5.86
CA ASN A 112 -1.82 13.36 6.05
C ASN A 112 -2.70 12.93 4.86
N GLY A 113 -2.32 13.28 3.62
CA GLY A 113 -3.09 13.01 2.40
C GLY A 113 -4.34 13.89 2.23
N GLY A 114 -4.41 15.02 2.93
CA GLY A 114 -5.56 15.92 2.89
C GLY A 114 -5.74 16.58 1.53
N ASN A 115 -6.95 16.58 0.98
CA ASN A 115 -7.21 17.08 -0.39
C ASN A 115 -7.71 18.54 -0.46
N SER A 116 -7.74 19.22 0.68
CA SER A 116 -8.24 20.59 0.85
C SER A 116 -7.54 21.27 2.02
N ILE A 117 -7.71 22.60 2.16
CA ILE A 117 -7.19 23.37 3.31
C ILE A 117 -7.75 22.83 4.62
N GLU A 118 -9.03 22.46 4.66
CA GLU A 118 -9.68 21.97 5.88
C GLU A 118 -9.22 20.57 6.27
N GLU A 119 -8.97 19.69 5.31
CA GLU A 119 -8.48 18.32 5.57
C GLU A 119 -6.98 18.31 5.92
N SER A 120 -6.16 19.04 5.16
CA SER A 120 -4.72 19.19 5.44
C SER A 120 -4.45 20.05 6.67
N ARG A 121 -5.42 20.87 7.07
CA ARG A 121 -5.28 21.91 8.10
C ARG A 121 -4.13 22.87 7.81
N CYS A 122 -3.84 23.09 6.54
CA CYS A 122 -2.74 23.93 6.05
C CYS A 122 -3.28 24.96 5.05
N ALA A 123 -3.10 26.25 5.33
CA ALA A 123 -3.53 27.31 4.42
C ALA A 123 -2.71 27.36 3.12
N CYS A 124 -1.49 26.79 3.13
CA CYS A 124 -0.64 26.71 1.95
C CYS A 124 -0.98 25.56 1.00
N PHE A 125 -1.99 24.75 1.32
CA PHE A 125 -2.45 23.67 0.45
C PHE A 125 -2.57 24.14 -1.01
N ASN A 126 -1.89 23.41 -1.89
CA ASN A 126 -1.83 23.68 -3.34
C ASN A 126 -1.39 25.12 -3.70
N GLY A 127 -0.63 25.78 -2.82
CA GLY A 127 -0.11 27.13 -3.01
C GLY A 127 -1.13 28.26 -2.80
N GLU A 128 -2.24 28.02 -2.09
CA GLU A 128 -3.25 29.05 -1.79
C GLU A 128 -2.74 30.15 -0.82
N SER A 129 -1.75 29.82 0.01
CA SER A 129 -1.00 30.74 0.88
C SER A 129 0.51 30.54 0.72
N TYR A 130 1.33 31.28 1.48
CA TYR A 130 2.78 31.06 1.55
C TYR A 130 3.33 31.41 2.95
N PRO A 131 4.50 30.85 3.33
CA PRO A 131 5.07 31.04 4.67
C PRO A 131 5.18 32.51 5.12
N GLY A 132 4.63 32.82 6.28
CA GLY A 132 4.57 34.14 6.91
C GLY A 132 3.65 35.15 6.21
N TYR A 133 2.78 34.72 5.31
CA TYR A 133 1.88 35.62 4.57
C TYR A 133 0.72 36.10 5.44
N LYS A 134 0.00 35.15 6.04
CA LYS A 134 -1.12 35.40 6.93
C LYS A 134 -0.59 35.38 8.37
N THR A 135 -1.38 35.90 9.29
CA THR A 135 -1.12 35.75 10.72
C THR A 135 -2.10 34.73 11.26
N GLU A 136 -1.66 33.91 12.19
CA GLU A 136 -2.50 32.94 12.88
C GLU A 136 -3.81 33.53 13.40
N ILE A 137 -4.90 32.80 13.13
CA ILE A 137 -6.19 33.00 13.76
C ILE A 137 -6.71 31.65 14.23
N CYS A 138 -7.43 31.64 15.34
CA CYS A 138 -7.92 30.40 15.97
C CYS A 138 -8.99 29.68 15.16
N ASN A 139 -8.56 28.92 14.16
CA ASN A 139 -9.40 28.23 13.19
C ASN A 139 -8.96 26.75 13.00
N ASP A 140 -8.02 26.26 13.81
CA ASP A 140 -7.43 24.92 13.75
C ASP A 140 -6.71 24.63 12.41
N ILE A 141 -6.28 25.66 11.66
CA ILE A 141 -5.49 25.63 10.41
C ILE A 141 -4.20 26.40 10.65
N ASP A 142 -3.07 25.88 10.15
CA ASP A 142 -1.81 26.63 10.05
C ASP A 142 -1.98 27.68 8.94
N ASP A 143 -2.20 28.94 9.35
CA ASP A 143 -2.52 30.04 8.46
C ASP A 143 -1.27 30.67 7.84
N ASP A 144 -0.19 30.69 8.60
CA ASP A 144 1.09 31.27 8.19
C ASP A 144 2.10 30.27 7.65
N CYS A 145 1.75 28.99 7.61
CA CYS A 145 2.49 27.88 7.02
C CYS A 145 3.91 27.73 7.57
N ASP A 146 4.05 27.82 8.89
CA ASP A 146 5.31 27.58 9.59
C ASP A 146 5.44 26.15 10.15
N GLY A 147 4.39 25.34 10.03
CA GLY A 147 4.30 23.95 10.44
C GLY A 147 3.66 23.76 11.82
N GLU A 148 3.27 24.83 12.51
CA GLU A 148 2.49 24.80 13.74
C GLU A 148 1.07 25.34 13.49
N ILE A 149 0.08 24.87 14.27
CA ILE A 149 -1.32 25.29 14.11
C ILE A 149 -1.69 26.20 15.27
N ASP A 150 -2.27 27.37 14.96
CA ASP A 150 -2.78 28.34 15.94
C ASP A 150 -1.72 28.78 16.98
N GLU A 151 -0.44 28.85 16.60
CA GLU A 151 0.67 29.19 17.50
C GLU A 151 0.79 30.71 17.75
N GLY A 152 1.39 31.08 18.87
CA GLY A 152 1.61 32.49 19.22
C GLY A 152 0.34 33.31 19.50
N ILE A 153 -0.86 32.71 19.43
CA ILE A 153 -2.16 33.33 19.68
C ILE A 153 -2.89 32.67 20.86
N SER A 154 -3.66 33.47 21.61
CA SER A 154 -4.52 32.97 22.69
C SER A 154 -5.91 32.63 22.14
N CYS A 155 -6.15 31.35 21.84
CA CYS A 155 -7.41 30.85 21.29
C CYS A 155 -8.53 30.61 22.29
N CYS A 156 -8.19 30.59 23.57
CA CYS A 156 -9.17 30.31 24.61
C CYS A 156 -8.84 31.04 25.91
N SER A 157 -9.84 31.12 26.79
CA SER A 157 -9.66 31.61 28.16
C SER A 157 -9.30 30.45 29.09
N GLU A 158 -8.37 30.68 30.01
CA GLU A 158 -7.90 29.69 30.97
C GLU A 158 -9.01 28.88 31.64
N GLY A 159 -8.85 27.55 31.64
CA GLY A 159 -9.80 26.60 32.21
C GLY A 159 -11.11 26.43 31.45
N THR A 160 -11.32 27.13 30.32
CA THR A 160 -12.46 26.88 29.43
C THR A 160 -12.33 25.49 28.81
N GLN A 161 -13.46 24.84 28.55
CA GLN A 161 -13.51 23.50 27.97
C GLN A 161 -14.25 23.51 26.63
N ARG A 162 -13.77 22.74 25.66
CA ARG A 162 -14.46 22.47 24.38
C ARG A 162 -14.51 20.97 24.11
N PRO A 163 -15.55 20.47 23.42
CA PRO A 163 -15.53 19.10 22.89
C PRO A 163 -14.41 18.95 21.84
N CYS A 164 -13.90 17.73 21.70
CA CYS A 164 -12.87 17.38 20.72
C CYS A 164 -13.04 15.92 20.27
N GLY A 165 -12.40 15.55 19.15
CA GLY A 165 -12.52 14.22 18.55
C GLY A 165 -13.87 14.00 17.85
N SER A 166 -14.01 12.82 17.25
CA SER A 166 -15.19 12.38 16.51
C SER A 166 -15.96 11.30 17.28
N ASP A 167 -17.23 11.11 16.96
CA ASP A 167 -18.06 9.96 17.36
C ASP A 167 -18.29 8.95 16.22
N ILE A 168 -17.47 9.05 15.17
CA ILE A 168 -17.42 8.15 14.01
C ILE A 168 -16.47 6.98 14.31
N GLY A 169 -16.81 5.78 13.80
CA GLY A 169 -15.98 4.59 13.93
C GLY A 169 -15.66 4.18 15.37
N GLU A 170 -14.38 3.88 15.61
CA GLU A 170 -13.82 3.56 16.92
C GLU A 170 -13.44 4.82 17.74
N CYS A 171 -13.56 6.02 17.14
CA CYS A 171 -13.33 7.25 17.87
C CYS A 171 -14.40 7.49 18.94
N ARG A 172 -13.97 8.23 19.95
CA ARG A 172 -14.87 8.71 21.01
C ARG A 172 -14.58 10.18 21.26
N PRO A 173 -15.59 11.04 21.37
CA PRO A 173 -15.38 12.43 21.71
C PRO A 173 -14.81 12.56 23.13
N GLY A 174 -13.94 13.55 23.30
CA GLY A 174 -13.34 13.93 24.56
C GLY A 174 -13.57 15.41 24.88
N VAL A 175 -12.79 15.93 25.81
CA VAL A 175 -12.80 17.36 26.17
C VAL A 175 -11.37 17.90 26.17
N GLN A 176 -11.15 19.00 25.46
CA GLN A 176 -9.94 19.82 25.62
C GLN A 176 -10.18 20.86 26.68
N THR A 177 -9.16 21.09 27.52
CA THR A 177 -9.15 22.19 28.49
C THR A 177 -8.10 23.20 28.07
N CYS A 178 -8.50 24.47 28.02
CA CYS A 178 -7.60 25.57 27.73
C CYS A 178 -6.53 25.70 28.82
N ARG A 179 -5.26 25.75 28.43
CA ARG A 179 -4.12 26.04 29.31
C ARG A 179 -3.14 26.93 28.56
N ASN A 180 -2.71 28.00 29.19
CA ASN A 180 -1.84 29.06 28.65
C ASN A 180 -2.34 29.72 27.36
N GLY A 181 -3.66 29.73 27.12
CA GLY A 181 -4.25 30.30 25.91
C GLY A 181 -4.40 29.30 24.76
N GLU A 182 -3.88 28.08 24.91
CA GLU A 182 -3.94 27.01 23.91
C GLU A 182 -4.87 25.88 24.37
N TRP A 183 -5.44 25.14 23.42
CA TRP A 183 -6.22 23.95 23.73
C TRP A 183 -5.30 22.77 24.05
N GLY A 184 -5.41 22.24 25.27
CA GLY A 184 -4.67 21.05 25.67
C GLY A 184 -5.06 19.78 24.89
N PRO A 185 -4.48 18.61 25.21
CA PRO A 185 -4.83 17.36 24.55
C PRO A 185 -6.31 17.00 24.76
N CYS A 186 -6.87 16.23 23.83
CA CYS A 186 -8.24 15.73 23.93
C CYS A 186 -8.35 14.65 25.02
N GLU A 187 -8.74 15.05 26.24
CA GLU A 187 -8.84 14.12 27.37
C GLU A 187 -10.14 13.32 27.32
N GLY A 188 -10.06 12.01 27.58
CA GLY A 188 -11.22 11.10 27.62
C GLY A 188 -11.72 10.61 26.25
N GLY A 189 -11.24 11.21 25.16
CA GLY A 189 -11.52 10.79 23.79
C GLY A 189 -10.66 9.62 23.33
N VAL A 190 -11.09 8.97 22.25
CA VAL A 190 -10.25 8.10 21.41
C VAL A 190 -10.03 8.88 20.11
N GLN A 191 -8.78 9.19 19.81
CA GLN A 191 -8.40 9.94 18.61
C GLN A 191 -8.29 9.00 17.40
N PRO A 192 -8.46 9.53 16.18
CA PRO A 192 -8.07 8.85 14.96
C PRO A 192 -6.67 8.24 15.06
N ARG A 193 -6.51 7.06 14.48
CA ARG A 193 -5.22 6.44 14.24
C ARG A 193 -5.26 5.79 12.87
N ASN A 194 -4.10 5.58 12.25
CA ASN A 194 -4.04 4.89 10.96
C ASN A 194 -4.85 3.58 10.98
N GLU A 195 -5.46 3.27 9.83
CA GLU A 195 -6.27 2.08 9.69
C GLU A 195 -5.57 0.79 10.08
N ILE A 196 -6.31 -0.08 10.76
CA ILE A 196 -5.89 -1.45 11.02
C ILE A 196 -6.62 -2.34 10.04
N CYS A 197 -5.96 -2.60 8.92
CA CYS A 197 -6.57 -3.32 7.83
C CYS A 197 -7.16 -4.67 8.20
N TYR A 198 -8.40 -4.87 7.75
CA TYR A 198 -9.20 -6.08 7.85
C TYR A 198 -9.62 -6.43 9.28
N ASP A 199 -9.68 -5.44 10.17
CA ASP A 199 -10.26 -5.60 11.51
C ASP A 199 -11.76 -5.27 11.57
N ASN A 200 -12.36 -4.87 10.43
CA ASN A 200 -13.76 -4.47 10.26
C ASN A 200 -14.13 -3.29 11.16
N LYS A 201 -13.17 -2.42 11.44
CA LYS A 201 -13.37 -1.19 12.20
C LYS A 201 -12.84 -0.01 11.41
N ASP A 202 -13.37 1.13 11.80
CA ASP A 202 -12.99 2.46 11.33
C ASP A 202 -12.12 3.06 12.44
N ASN A 203 -10.82 2.86 12.31
CA ASN A 203 -9.78 3.22 13.24
C ASN A 203 -9.32 4.68 13.05
N ASP A 204 -9.40 5.20 11.83
CA ASP A 204 -9.04 6.58 11.51
C ASP A 204 -10.24 7.56 11.59
N CYS A 205 -11.43 7.00 11.72
CA CYS A 205 -12.68 7.71 12.00
C CYS A 205 -13.13 8.63 10.86
N ASP A 206 -12.77 8.29 9.63
CA ASP A 206 -13.19 8.98 8.40
C ASP A 206 -14.61 8.57 7.94
N GLY A 207 -15.15 7.49 8.51
CA GLY A 207 -16.50 6.98 8.25
C GLY A 207 -16.58 5.86 7.23
N GLU A 208 -15.47 5.50 6.60
CA GLU A 208 -15.28 4.26 5.86
C GLU A 208 -14.69 3.18 6.81
N VAL A 209 -14.66 1.94 6.36
CA VAL A 209 -14.14 0.81 7.17
C VAL A 209 -13.12 0.07 6.33
N ASP A 210 -11.93 -0.17 6.90
CA ASP A 210 -10.82 -0.89 6.26
C ASP A 210 -10.38 -0.26 4.91
N GLU A 211 -10.39 1.06 4.80
CA GLU A 211 -9.92 1.83 3.65
C GLU A 211 -8.41 2.09 3.65
N GLN A 212 -7.89 2.56 2.51
CA GLN A 212 -6.45 2.76 2.24
C GLN A 212 -5.57 1.53 2.55
N CYS A 213 -6.19 0.37 2.65
CA CYS A 213 -5.53 -0.88 2.95
C CYS A 213 -4.80 -1.43 1.73
N THR A 214 -3.47 -1.37 1.83
CA THR A 214 -2.57 -2.15 0.98
C THR A 214 -2.04 -3.30 1.84
N PRO A 215 -2.28 -4.55 1.40
CA PRO A 215 -1.49 -5.07 0.28
C PRO A 215 -2.33 -5.76 -0.81
N GLU A 216 -1.67 -6.12 -1.92
CA GLU A 216 -2.16 -7.16 -2.83
C GLU A 216 -2.55 -8.40 -2.01
N ILE A 217 -3.61 -9.11 -2.39
CA ILE A 217 -3.90 -10.45 -1.85
C ILE A 217 -2.65 -11.30 -2.08
N THR A 218 -1.90 -11.57 -1.02
CA THR A 218 -0.63 -12.29 -1.11
C THR A 218 -0.75 -13.66 -0.48
N CYS A 219 -1.17 -14.64 -1.29
CA CYS A 219 -1.31 -16.04 -0.87
C CYS A 219 0.03 -16.78 -0.62
N TYR A 220 1.13 -16.06 -0.34
CA TYR A 220 2.49 -16.60 -0.21
C TYR A 220 3.39 -15.79 0.74
N ASN A 221 2.85 -14.93 1.59
CA ASN A 221 3.63 -14.02 2.44
C ASN A 221 3.82 -14.56 3.87
N GLY A 222 3.13 -15.64 4.25
CA GLY A 222 3.26 -16.26 5.56
C GLY A 222 2.50 -15.55 6.69
N ILE A 223 1.59 -14.63 6.38
CA ILE A 223 0.63 -14.04 7.32
C ILE A 223 -0.81 -14.46 6.97
N GLN A 224 -1.77 -14.20 7.85
CA GLN A 224 -3.19 -14.43 7.59
C GLN A 224 -3.87 -13.07 7.42
N ASP A 225 -4.25 -12.70 6.19
CA ASP A 225 -4.87 -11.41 5.85
C ASP A 225 -6.14 -11.57 4.97
N LEU A 226 -6.84 -10.48 4.64
CA LEU A 226 -7.82 -10.43 3.53
C LEU A 226 -8.91 -11.53 3.47
N ASN A 227 -9.53 -11.87 4.61
CA ASN A 227 -10.54 -12.94 4.72
C ASN A 227 -10.03 -14.35 4.39
N GLU A 228 -8.72 -14.60 4.47
CA GLU A 228 -8.16 -15.95 4.45
C GLU A 228 -8.67 -16.80 5.62
N ASP A 229 -8.95 -18.07 5.35
CA ASP A 229 -9.36 -19.03 6.39
C ASP A 229 -8.16 -19.49 7.26
N GLY A 230 -6.92 -19.23 6.82
CA GLY A 230 -5.66 -19.51 7.51
C GLY A 230 -4.46 -18.89 6.80
N ILE A 231 -3.23 -19.02 7.35
CA ILE A 231 -2.01 -18.44 6.74
C ILE A 231 -1.84 -18.93 5.29
N ASP A 232 -1.88 -18.00 4.33
CA ASP A 232 -1.76 -18.26 2.89
C ASP A 232 -2.78 -19.30 2.35
N CYS A 233 -3.99 -19.37 2.92
CA CYS A 233 -5.01 -20.32 2.46
C CYS A 233 -6.46 -19.90 2.77
N GLY A 234 -7.40 -20.41 1.97
CA GLY A 234 -8.82 -20.13 2.11
C GLY A 234 -9.23 -18.72 1.66
N GLY A 235 -10.52 -18.41 1.74
CA GLY A 235 -11.07 -17.16 1.22
C GLY A 235 -10.72 -16.93 -0.27
N PRO A 236 -10.02 -15.84 -0.64
CA PRO A 236 -9.62 -15.54 -2.01
C PRO A 236 -8.41 -16.35 -2.53
N CYS A 237 -7.71 -17.11 -1.67
CA CYS A 237 -6.56 -17.92 -2.08
C CYS A 237 -6.98 -19.28 -2.64
N GLU A 238 -6.37 -19.69 -3.76
CA GLU A 238 -6.71 -20.94 -4.46
C GLU A 238 -6.48 -22.20 -3.60
N LYS A 239 -5.65 -22.10 -2.55
CA LYS A 239 -5.29 -23.21 -1.68
C LYS A 239 -6.31 -23.38 -0.56
N GLU A 240 -6.94 -24.55 -0.48
CA GLU A 240 -7.78 -24.92 0.67
C GLU A 240 -6.93 -25.05 1.94
N CYS A 241 -7.41 -24.47 3.05
CA CYS A 241 -6.73 -24.64 4.34
C CYS A 241 -6.80 -26.09 4.81
N GLU A 242 -5.63 -26.69 5.06
CA GLU A 242 -5.55 -28.04 5.60
C GLU A 242 -6.15 -28.07 7.01
N VAL A 243 -7.42 -28.46 7.09
CA VAL A 243 -8.05 -28.79 8.36
C VAL A 243 -7.36 -30.06 8.85
N LYS A 244 -6.41 -29.92 9.79
CA LYS A 244 -5.81 -31.06 10.48
C LYS A 244 -6.88 -31.72 11.36
N ILE A 245 -7.74 -32.51 10.74
CA ILE A 245 -8.61 -33.44 11.44
C ILE A 245 -7.67 -34.44 12.10
N THR A 246 -7.44 -34.25 13.40
CA THR A 246 -6.58 -35.16 14.13
C THR A 246 -7.28 -36.53 14.18
N LEU A 247 -6.79 -37.44 13.33
CA LEU A 247 -7.09 -38.88 13.28
C LEU A 247 -7.28 -39.58 14.65
N PRO A 248 -6.68 -39.15 15.79
CA PRO A 248 -7.00 -39.70 17.11
C PRO A 248 -8.50 -39.81 17.44
N TRP A 249 -9.33 -38.83 17.11
CA TRP A 249 -10.75 -38.84 17.52
C TRP A 249 -11.56 -39.93 16.81
N ILE A 250 -11.27 -40.20 15.54
CA ILE A 250 -11.93 -41.24 14.75
C ILE A 250 -11.53 -42.63 15.24
N LEU A 251 -10.25 -42.84 15.58
CA LEU A 251 -9.77 -44.10 16.15
C LEU A 251 -10.35 -44.37 17.54
N ILE A 252 -10.51 -43.33 18.37
CA ILE A 252 -11.15 -43.43 19.69
C ILE A 252 -12.64 -43.78 19.54
N ALA A 253 -13.36 -43.13 18.62
CA ALA A 253 -14.78 -43.38 18.39
C ALA A 253 -15.04 -44.80 17.86
N THR A 254 -14.25 -45.24 16.87
CA THR A 254 -14.37 -46.58 16.29
C THR A 254 -13.97 -47.68 17.27
N GLY A 255 -12.90 -47.48 18.05
CA GLY A 255 -12.49 -48.41 19.11
C GLY A 255 -13.53 -48.55 20.22
N SER A 256 -14.18 -47.45 20.60
CA SER A 256 -15.24 -47.45 21.63
C SER A 256 -16.49 -48.22 21.17
N ILE A 257 -16.90 -48.06 19.91
CA ILE A 257 -18.05 -48.78 19.33
C ILE A 257 -17.77 -50.29 19.29
N ILE A 258 -16.57 -50.71 18.88
CA ILE A 258 -16.18 -52.13 18.84
C ILE A 258 -16.22 -52.74 20.25
N LEU A 259 -15.70 -52.03 21.26
CA LEU A 259 -15.72 -52.49 22.64
C LEU A 259 -17.16 -52.69 23.15
N ILE A 260 -18.07 -51.76 22.86
CA ILE A 260 -19.48 -51.85 23.25
C ILE A 260 -20.16 -53.06 22.60
N VAL A 261 -19.91 -53.31 21.31
CA VAL A 261 -20.46 -54.47 20.60
C VAL A 261 -19.95 -55.78 21.21
N VAL A 262 -18.65 -55.86 21.51
CA VAL A 262 -18.05 -57.05 22.14
C VAL A 262 -18.63 -57.29 23.55
N ILE A 263 -18.73 -56.24 24.37
CA ILE A 263 -19.33 -56.35 25.71
C ILE A 263 -20.80 -56.79 25.61
N SER A 264 -21.57 -56.20 24.69
CA SER A 264 -22.97 -56.56 24.48
C SER A 264 -23.13 -58.02 24.03
N TYR A 265 -22.24 -58.49 23.16
CA TYR A 265 -22.21 -59.88 22.72
C TYR A 265 -21.85 -60.85 23.87
N LEU A 266 -20.84 -60.52 24.67
CA LEU A 266 -20.44 -61.33 25.84
C LEU A 266 -21.55 -61.36 26.91
N LEU A 267 -22.25 -60.24 27.13
CA LEU A 267 -23.41 -60.21 28.03
C LEU A 267 -24.55 -61.09 27.52
N MET A 268 -24.82 -61.10 26.21
CA MET A 268 -25.79 -62.02 25.61
C MET A 268 -25.41 -63.50 25.75
N GLN A 269 -24.13 -63.85 25.66
CA GLN A 269 -23.68 -65.23 25.88
C GLN A 269 -23.84 -65.69 27.33
N ARG A 270 -23.80 -64.78 28.31
CA ARG A 270 -23.94 -65.10 29.74
C ARG A 270 -25.38 -65.34 30.20
N ILE A 271 -26.36 -64.97 29.39
CA ILE A 271 -27.80 -65.08 29.67
C ILE A 271 -28.39 -66.39 29.06
N ARG A 272 -27.60 -67.16 28.31
CA ARG A 272 -27.97 -68.48 27.79
C ARG A 272 -27.51 -69.63 28.69
#